data_AF-A0A2R6D085-F1
#
_entry.id   AF-A0A2R6D085-F1
#
_cell.length_a   1.000
_cell.length_b   1.000
_cell.length_c   1.000
_cell.angle_alpha   90.00
_cell.angle_beta   90.00
_cell.angle_gamma   90.00
#
_symmetry.space_group_name_H-M   'P 1'
#
loop_
_entity.id
_entity.type
_entity.pdbx_description
1 polymer ?
#
loop_
_entity_poly.entity_id
_entity_poly.type
_entity_poly.pdbx_seq_one_letter_code
_entity_poly.pdbx_strand_id
1 'polypeptide(L)'
;EEVGYMTSPWWNPDLETNIGMGFVPAEMIEAETDAPLDDSVYDEELDLEFRVHLPDEYAEESGEPVFATAAKVPFKESVNPSAREQAKLNAKKEVESSD
;
A
#
# COMPACT_ATOMS: atom_id res chain seq x y z
N GLU A 1 12.94 -0.21 -16.45
CA GLU A 1 13.90 0.64 -15.71
C GLU A 1 13.63 0.51 -14.23
N GLU A 2 14.64 0.69 -13.38
CA GLU A 2 14.44 0.72 -11.92
C GLU A 2 14.02 2.13 -11.51
N VAL A 3 12.90 2.24 -10.80
CA VAL A 3 12.27 3.54 -10.52
C VAL A 3 12.16 3.81 -9.01
N GLY A 4 12.53 2.84 -8.18
CA GLY A 4 12.34 2.90 -6.75
C GLY A 4 13.14 1.83 -6.02
N TYR A 5 12.94 1.74 -4.72
CA TYR A 5 13.60 0.74 -3.88
C TYR A 5 12.70 0.30 -2.73
N MET A 6 12.86 -0.96 -2.32
CA MET A 6 12.14 -1.56 -1.21
C MET A 6 12.93 -1.40 0.09
N THR A 7 12.25 -1.01 1.17
CA THR A 7 12.86 -0.76 2.47
C THR A 7 12.67 -1.90 3.46
N SER A 8 11.51 -2.57 3.40
CA SER A 8 11.15 -3.59 4.39
C SER A 8 10.19 -4.63 3.79
N PRO A 9 10.72 -5.66 3.11
CA PRO A 9 9.95 -6.86 2.78
C PRO A 9 9.75 -7.73 4.02
N TRP A 10 8.61 -8.41 4.08
CA TRP A 10 8.32 -9.46 5.06
C TRP A 10 7.20 -10.38 4.56
N TRP A 11 7.17 -11.61 5.07
CA TRP A 11 6.06 -12.53 4.84
C TRP A 11 4.94 -12.28 5.85
N ASN A 12 3.71 -12.07 5.37
CA ASN A 12 2.53 -12.01 6.21
C ASN A 12 1.81 -13.37 6.20
N PRO A 13 1.82 -14.14 7.30
CA PRO A 13 1.18 -15.45 7.35
C PRO A 13 -0.34 -15.39 7.31
N ASP A 14 -0.97 -14.29 7.74
CA ASP A 14 -2.43 -14.17 7.74
C ASP A 14 -2.99 -13.95 6.34
N LEU A 15 -2.24 -13.26 5.48
CA LEU A 15 -2.60 -13.00 4.08
C LEU A 15 -1.95 -13.98 3.12
N GLU A 16 -1.09 -14.88 3.64
CA GLU A 16 -0.28 -15.81 2.86
C GLU A 16 0.41 -15.12 1.67
N THR A 17 1.00 -13.94 1.92
CA THR A 17 1.63 -13.15 0.88
C THR A 17 2.80 -12.31 1.42
N ASN A 18 3.73 -11.99 0.52
CA ASN A 18 4.80 -11.04 0.80
C ASN A 18 4.22 -9.63 0.81
N ILE A 19 4.61 -8.84 1.81
CA ILE A 19 4.29 -7.42 1.89
C ILE A 19 5.61 -6.66 1.96
N GLY A 20 5.69 -5.54 1.24
CA GLY A 20 6.85 -4.68 1.24
C GLY A 20 6.44 -3.22 1.37
N MET A 21 7.25 -2.43 2.06
CA MET A 21 7.23 -0.98 1.89
C MET A 21 8.38 -0.57 0.97
N GLY A 22 8.13 0.44 0.14
CA GLY A 22 9.12 0.99 -0.77
C GLY A 22 8.79 2.41 -1.18
N PHE A 23 9.78 3.06 -1.81
CA PHE A 23 9.62 4.39 -2.37
C PHE A 23 9.62 4.30 -3.89
N VAL A 24 8.65 4.97 -4.52
CA VAL A 24 8.51 5.15 -5.96
C VAL A 24 8.21 6.64 -6.24
N PRO A 25 8.45 7.14 -7.47
CA PRO A 25 8.16 8.52 -7.82
C PRO A 25 6.64 8.76 -7.74
N ALA A 26 6.25 9.88 -7.14
CA ALA A 26 4.83 10.21 -6.92
C ALA A 26 4.08 10.42 -8.24
N GLU A 27 4.77 10.87 -9.28
CA GLU A 27 4.24 11.08 -10.61
C GLU A 27 3.66 9.79 -11.23
N MET A 28 4.08 8.62 -10.75
CA MET A 28 3.50 7.34 -11.18
C MET A 28 2.10 7.10 -10.61
N ILE A 29 1.83 7.62 -9.42
CA ILE A 29 0.50 7.57 -8.79
C ILE A 29 -0.43 8.52 -9.54
N GLU A 30 0.00 9.76 -9.78
CA GLU A 30 -0.77 10.76 -10.55
C GLU A 30 -1.09 10.26 -11.97
N ALA A 31 -0.14 9.58 -12.62
CA ALA A 31 -0.35 9.00 -13.95
C ALA A 31 -1.41 7.87 -13.96
N GLU A 32 -1.60 7.17 -12.85
CA GLU A 32 -2.56 6.07 -12.73
C GLU A 32 -3.96 6.56 -12.29
N THR A 33 -4.03 7.53 -11.38
CA THR A 33 -5.30 7.93 -10.75
C THR A 33 -5.95 9.18 -11.34
N ASP A 34 -5.29 9.91 -12.25
CA ASP A 34 -5.74 11.23 -12.79
C ASP A 34 -6.05 12.26 -11.67
N ALA A 35 -5.68 11.96 -10.44
CA ALA A 35 -5.87 12.79 -9.27
C ALA A 35 -4.59 13.59 -9.00
N PRO A 36 -4.72 14.88 -8.63
CA PRO A 36 -3.56 15.67 -8.26
C PRO A 36 -2.83 15.06 -7.06
N LEU A 37 -1.53 15.33 -6.96
CA LEU A 37 -0.68 14.95 -5.81
C LEU A 37 -0.98 15.75 -4.53
N ASP A 38 -2.25 15.79 -4.12
CA ASP A 38 -2.74 16.30 -2.83
C ASP A 38 -3.46 15.19 -2.04
N ASP A 39 -4.11 15.55 -0.93
CA ASP A 39 -4.76 14.57 -0.04
C ASP A 39 -5.87 13.76 -0.72
N SER A 40 -6.46 14.22 -1.83
CA SER A 40 -7.51 13.47 -2.55
C SER A 40 -6.98 12.20 -3.21
N VAL A 41 -5.67 12.11 -3.49
CA VAL A 41 -5.05 10.93 -4.10
C VAL A 41 -5.23 9.67 -3.26
N TYR A 42 -5.44 9.82 -1.94
CA TYR A 42 -5.64 8.69 -1.03
C TYR A 42 -7.05 8.08 -1.10
N ASP A 43 -8.00 8.79 -1.69
CA ASP A 43 -9.37 8.30 -1.87
C ASP A 43 -9.49 7.40 -3.11
N GLU A 44 -8.60 7.57 -4.08
CA GLU A 44 -8.57 6.82 -5.35
C GLU A 44 -8.21 5.35 -5.20
N GLU A 45 -8.84 4.47 -5.98
CA GLU A 45 -8.42 3.06 -6.08
C GLU A 45 -7.16 2.97 -6.94
N LEU A 46 -6.07 2.45 -6.36
CA LEU A 46 -4.78 2.33 -7.02
C LEU A 46 -4.60 0.91 -7.52
N ASP A 47 -4.56 0.73 -8.84
CA ASP A 47 -4.21 -0.53 -9.51
C ASP A 47 -2.79 -0.47 -10.10
N LEU A 48 -1.88 0.18 -9.36
CA LEU A 48 -0.52 0.41 -9.81
C LEU A 48 0.35 -0.84 -9.54
N GLU A 49 0.86 -1.45 -10.61
CA GLU A 49 1.70 -2.65 -10.54
C GLU A 49 3.19 -2.36 -10.81
N PHE A 50 4.04 -3.08 -10.08
CA PHE A 50 5.50 -3.04 -10.22
C PHE A 50 6.10 -4.43 -10.34
N ARG A 51 7.26 -4.50 -10.99
CA ARG A 51 8.15 -5.68 -10.88
C ARG A 51 9.20 -5.39 -9.81
N VAL A 52 9.21 -6.20 -8.76
CA VAL A 52 10.02 -5.98 -7.56
C VAL A 52 11.02 -7.12 -7.40
N HIS A 53 12.29 -6.77 -7.19
CA HIS A 53 13.30 -7.72 -6.76
C HIS A 53 13.19 -7.93 -5.25
N LEU A 54 12.88 -9.15 -4.84
CA LEU A 54 12.83 -9.55 -3.45
C LEU A 54 14.18 -10.13 -2.99
N PRO A 55 14.53 -10.03 -1.70
CA PRO A 55 15.59 -10.85 -1.12
C PRO A 55 15.31 -12.34 -1.34
N ASP A 56 16.37 -13.14 -1.46
CA ASP A 56 16.28 -14.58 -1.73
C ASP A 56 15.38 -15.35 -0.74
N GLU A 57 15.27 -14.89 0.51
CA GLU A 57 14.41 -15.53 1.53
C GLU A 57 12.90 -15.39 1.24
N TYR A 58 12.51 -14.41 0.41
CA TYR A 58 11.12 -14.14 0.03
C TYR A 58 10.83 -14.43 -1.44
N ALA A 59 11.86 -14.72 -2.24
CA ALA A 59 11.74 -15.01 -3.66
C ALA A 59 11.58 -16.52 -3.92
N GLU A 60 10.68 -16.89 -4.84
CA GLU A 60 10.59 -18.27 -5.32
C GLU A 60 11.82 -18.66 -6.15
N GLU A 61 12.30 -17.73 -6.98
CA GLU A 61 13.49 -17.87 -7.81
C GLU A 61 14.44 -16.68 -7.57
N SER A 62 15.66 -16.99 -7.12
CA SER A 62 16.66 -15.96 -6.80
C SER A 62 17.03 -15.14 -8.04
N GLY A 63 17.01 -13.82 -7.89
CA GLY A 63 17.33 -12.87 -8.95
C GLY A 63 16.18 -12.55 -9.91
N GLU A 64 15.06 -13.28 -9.87
CA GLU A 64 13.90 -13.00 -10.71
C GLU A 64 12.97 -11.97 -10.03
N PRO A 65 12.58 -10.89 -10.73
CA PRO A 65 11.63 -9.93 -10.19
C PRO A 65 10.19 -10.46 -10.31
N VAL A 66 9.43 -10.30 -9.23
CA VAL A 66 8.02 -10.71 -9.13
C VAL A 66 7.08 -9.52 -9.27
N PHE A 67 5.81 -9.78 -9.61
CA PHE A 67 4.79 -8.74 -9.65
C PHE A 67 4.32 -8.35 -8.24
N ALA A 68 4.10 -7.06 -8.03
CA ALA A 68 3.54 -6.51 -6.81
C ALA A 68 2.58 -5.37 -7.13
N THR A 69 1.45 -5.32 -6.42
CA THR A 69 0.45 -4.26 -6.54
C THR A 69 0.57 -3.28 -5.38
N ALA A 70 0.44 -1.98 -5.65
CA ALA A 70 0.37 -0.96 -4.62
C ALA A 70 -0.90 -1.15 -3.78
N ALA A 71 -0.77 -1.10 -2.45
CA ALA A 71 -1.89 -1.29 -1.53
C ALA A 71 -2.06 -0.07 -0.62
N LYS A 72 -3.31 0.29 -0.32
CA LYS A 72 -3.62 1.32 0.69
C LYS A 72 -3.22 0.82 2.07
N VAL A 73 -2.67 1.73 2.87
CA VAL A 73 -2.37 1.49 4.29
C VAL A 73 -3.45 2.17 5.14
N PRO A 74 -4.07 1.45 6.10
CA PRO A 74 -3.79 0.06 6.50
C PRO A 74 -4.35 -0.99 5.51
N PHE A 75 -3.55 -2.02 5.20
CA PHE A 75 -3.96 -3.15 4.34
C PHE A 75 -4.71 -4.26 5.12
N LYS A 76 -4.78 -4.13 6.44
CA LYS A 76 -5.59 -4.95 7.36
C LYS A 76 -6.08 -4.04 8.47
N GLU A 77 -7.34 -4.19 8.89
CA GLU A 77 -7.87 -3.40 10.01
C GLU A 77 -6.99 -3.57 11.26
N SER A 78 -6.60 -2.43 11.81
CA SER A 78 -5.67 -2.37 12.93
C SER A 78 -6.37 -2.85 14.20
N VAL A 79 -5.83 -3.89 14.84
CA VAL A 79 -6.34 -4.40 16.13
C VAL A 79 -6.17 -3.38 17.27
N ASN A 80 -5.22 -2.46 17.12
CA ASN A 80 -5.01 -1.34 18.03
C ASN A 80 -4.87 -0.05 17.21
N PRO A 81 -5.99 0.58 16.81
CA PRO A 81 -5.97 1.69 15.88
C PRO A 81 -5.16 2.87 16.44
N SER A 82 -4.30 3.43 15.60
CA SER A 82 -3.55 4.65 15.90
C SER A 82 -4.47 5.84 16.12
N ALA A 83 -3.98 6.94 16.71
CA ALA A 83 -4.79 8.14 16.94
C ALA A 83 -5.42 8.70 15.65
N ARG A 84 -4.71 8.59 14.51
CA ARG A 84 -5.21 8.99 13.18
C ARG A 84 -6.34 8.08 12.70
N GLU A 85 -6.23 6.78 12.91
CA GLU A 85 -7.26 5.80 12.54
C GLU A 85 -8.49 5.93 13.44
N GLN A 86 -8.31 6.16 14.75
CA GLN A 86 -9.40 6.45 15.67
C GLN A 86 -10.19 7.69 15.25
N ALA A 87 -9.53 8.75 14.79
CA ALA A 87 -10.20 9.94 14.28
C ALA A 87 -11.06 9.63 13.03
N LYS A 88 -10.54 8.85 12.07
CA LYS A 88 -11.30 8.41 10.90
C LYS A 88 -12.50 7.53 11.26
N LEU A 89 -12.32 6.58 12.18
CA LEU A 89 -13.38 5.70 12.66
C LEU A 89 -14.49 6.49 13.39
N ASN A 90 -14.12 7.45 14.22
CA ASN A 90 -15.08 8.32 14.91
C ASN A 90 -15.87 9.19 13.92
N ALA A 91 -15.20 9.78 12.93
CA ALA A 91 -15.86 10.57 11.89
C ALA A 91 -16.86 9.71 11.09
N LYS A 92 -16.48 8.48 10.71
CA LYS A 92 -17.38 7.53 10.03
C LYS A 92 -18.61 7.21 10.89
N LYS A 93 -18.42 6.99 12.20
CA LYS A 93 -19.49 6.64 13.14
C LYS A 93 -20.48 7.78 13.39
N GLU A 94 -20.02 9.03 13.39
CA GLU A 94 -20.91 10.21 13.53
C GLU A 94 -21.83 10.37 12.31
N VAL A 95 -21.31 10.11 11.11
CA VAL A 95 -22.08 10.13 9.86
C VAL A 95 -23.16 9.04 9.87
N GLU A 96 -22.81 7.81 10.28
CA GLU A 96 -23.77 6.69 10.35
C GLU A 96 -24.84 6.85 11.44
N SER A 97 -24.61 7.68 12.48
CA SER A 97 -25.59 7.94 13.54
C SER A 97 -26.56 9.10 13.25
N SER A 98 -26.34 9.83 12.17
CA SER A 98 -27.10 11.02 11.79
C SER A 98 -28.14 10.77 10.68
N ASP A 99 -28.24 9.53 10.20
CA ASP A 99 -29.31 8.97 9.34
C ASP A 99 -30.35 8.20 10.18
#